data_AF-A0A1I7UFC1-F1
#
_entry.id   AF-A0A1I7UFC1-F1
#
_cell.length_a   1.000
_cell.length_b   1.000
_cell.length_c   1.000
_cell.angle_alpha   90.00
_cell.angle_beta   90.00
_cell.angle_gamma   90.00
#
_symmetry.space_group_name_H-M   'P 1'
#
loop_
_entity.id
_entity.type
_entity.pdbx_description
1 polymer ?
#
loop_
_entity_poly.entity_id
_entity_poly.type
_entity_poly.pdbx_seq_one_letter_code
_entity_poly.pdbx_strand_id
1 'polypeptide(L)'
;MPKKSNKSEEEEVPMKTYCKETAAMIAKLDLTETLTRDEMIGQIIKIILKHYANCYHPDCLECNRFNMIVFEHMLCCEDYRTCKIPGCLSIARANGKVPAGCDAEPCSSGNGEQPAAPSNDETPL
;
A
#
# COMPACT_ATOMS: atom_id res chain seq x y z
N MET A 1 3.92 -47.39 -48.66
CA MET A 1 4.29 -46.70 -47.42
C MET A 1 3.05 -46.47 -46.57
N PRO A 2 2.88 -47.14 -45.42
CA PRO A 2 1.74 -46.88 -44.54
C PRO A 2 2.06 -45.71 -43.59
N LYS A 3 1.12 -44.77 -43.51
CA LYS A 3 1.14 -43.58 -42.64
C LYS A 3 1.06 -44.02 -41.17
N LYS A 4 2.06 -43.67 -40.36
CA LYS A 4 1.97 -43.73 -38.89
C LYS A 4 1.09 -42.57 -38.41
N SER A 5 -0.08 -42.91 -37.89
CA SER A 5 -0.91 -41.97 -37.12
C SER A 5 -0.32 -41.90 -35.71
N ASN A 6 0.31 -40.77 -35.35
CA ASN A 6 0.70 -40.48 -33.99
C ASN A 6 -0.55 -40.06 -33.21
N LYS A 7 -1.15 -41.00 -32.49
CA LYS A 7 -2.09 -40.69 -31.42
C LYS A 7 -1.24 -40.31 -30.20
N SER A 8 -1.02 -39.03 -30.01
CA SER A 8 -0.50 -38.48 -28.75
C SER A 8 -1.57 -38.70 -27.70
N GLU A 9 -1.37 -39.72 -26.86
CA GLU A 9 -2.07 -39.84 -25.59
C GLU A 9 -1.62 -38.65 -24.73
N GLU A 10 -2.46 -37.62 -24.62
CA GLU A 10 -2.37 -36.69 -23.50
C GLU A 10 -2.61 -37.51 -22.24
N GLU A 11 -1.50 -37.89 -21.60
CA GLU A 11 -1.51 -38.43 -20.25
C GLU A 11 -2.14 -37.33 -19.37
N GLU A 12 -3.41 -37.51 -19.00
CA GLU A 12 -4.06 -36.68 -17.99
C GLU A 12 -3.19 -36.78 -16.73
N VAL A 13 -2.34 -35.77 -16.51
CA VAL A 13 -1.49 -35.71 -15.33
C VAL A 13 -2.45 -35.72 -14.14
N PRO A 14 -2.49 -36.79 -13.33
CA PRO A 14 -3.40 -36.85 -12.21
C PRO A 14 -3.02 -35.71 -11.28
N MET A 15 -3.93 -34.74 -11.13
CA MET A 15 -3.80 -33.66 -10.16
C MET A 15 -3.40 -34.30 -8.83
N LYS A 16 -2.22 -33.94 -8.31
CA LYS A 16 -1.66 -34.51 -7.09
C LYS A 16 -2.74 -34.54 -6.02
N THR A 17 -3.18 -35.74 -5.67
CA THR A 17 -4.23 -35.96 -4.69
C THR A 17 -3.75 -35.41 -3.35
N TYR A 18 -4.51 -34.46 -2.80
CA TYR A 18 -4.29 -33.93 -1.46
C TYR A 18 -4.13 -35.10 -0.45
N CYS A 19 -3.18 -34.99 0.49
CA CYS A 19 -3.02 -35.96 1.56
C CYS A 19 -4.37 -36.18 2.27
N LYS A 20 -4.71 -37.43 2.58
CA LYS A 20 -5.97 -37.80 3.27
C LYS A 20 -6.16 -37.02 4.57
N GLU A 21 -5.07 -36.70 5.27
CA GLU A 21 -5.09 -35.88 6.48
C GLU A 21 -5.55 -34.44 6.17
N THR A 22 -5.06 -33.85 5.09
CA THR A 22 -5.45 -32.51 4.66
C THR A 22 -6.91 -32.47 4.23
N ALA A 23 -7.38 -33.50 3.51
CA ALA A 23 -8.80 -33.62 3.16
C ALA A 23 -9.70 -33.73 4.40
N ALA A 24 -9.27 -34.50 5.41
CA ALA A 24 -10.00 -34.63 6.68
C ALA A 24 -10.00 -33.32 7.49
N MET A 25 -8.95 -32.50 7.39
CA MET A 25 -8.92 -31.17 8.00
C MET A 25 -9.86 -30.20 7.29
N ILE A 26 -9.85 -30.18 5.96
CA ILE A 26 -10.73 -29.32 5.15
C ILE A 26 -12.21 -29.68 5.39
N ALA A 27 -12.54 -30.98 5.46
CA ALA A 27 -13.91 -31.43 5.72
C ALA A 27 -14.47 -31.03 7.10
N LYS A 28 -13.59 -30.66 8.04
CA LYS A 28 -13.96 -30.14 9.36
C LYS A 28 -14.09 -28.61 9.39
N LEU A 29 -13.69 -27.92 8.32
CA LEU A 29 -13.90 -26.48 8.22
C LEU A 29 -15.38 -26.23 7.97
N ASP A 30 -16.01 -25.51 8.88
CA ASP A 30 -17.35 -25.01 8.67
C ASP A 30 -17.30 -23.84 7.69
N LEU A 31 -17.65 -24.10 6.44
CA LEU A 31 -17.67 -23.09 5.38
C LEU A 31 -18.93 -22.20 5.45
N THR A 32 -19.84 -22.45 6.39
CA THR A 32 -21.04 -21.62 6.57
C THR A 32 -20.75 -20.28 7.26
N GLU A 33 -19.66 -20.21 8.05
CA GLU A 33 -19.11 -18.97 8.61
C GLU A 33 -17.93 -18.47 7.77
N THR A 34 -18.19 -18.14 6.51
CA THR A 34 -17.19 -17.53 5.63
C THR A 34 -17.40 -16.01 5.56
N LEU A 35 -16.33 -15.27 5.85
CA LEU A 35 -16.32 -13.84 5.59
C LEU A 35 -16.39 -13.61 4.08
N THR A 36 -17.22 -12.67 3.67
CA THR A 36 -17.18 -12.14 2.31
C THR A 36 -15.81 -11.52 2.04
N ARG A 37 -15.46 -11.39 0.76
CA ARG A 37 -14.21 -10.73 0.34
C ARG A 37 -14.06 -9.35 0.98
N ASP A 38 -15.14 -8.57 1.02
CA ASP A 38 -15.13 -7.21 1.55
C ASP A 38 -14.95 -7.19 3.07
N GLU A 39 -15.54 -8.15 3.79
CA GLU A 39 -15.32 -8.31 5.22
C GLU A 39 -13.89 -8.72 5.55
N MET A 40 -13.31 -9.64 4.78
CA MET A 40 -11.90 -10.01 4.91
C MET A 40 -10.99 -8.79 4.68
N ILE A 41 -11.20 -8.06 3.59
CA ILE A 41 -10.44 -6.83 3.28
C ILE A 41 -10.61 -5.82 4.41
N GLY A 42 -11.84 -5.61 4.88
CA GLY A 42 -12.13 -4.69 5.99
C GLY A 42 -11.42 -5.07 7.29
N GLN A 43 -11.35 -6.36 7.63
CA GLN A 43 -10.60 -6.81 8.81
C GLN A 43 -9.08 -6.63 8.65
N ILE A 44 -8.53 -6.97 7.49
CA ILE A 44 -7.10 -6.81 7.20
C ILE A 44 -6.69 -5.33 7.30
N ILE A 45 -7.47 -4.43 6.68
CA ILE A 45 -7.21 -2.99 6.73
C ILE A 45 -7.25 -2.50 8.18
N LYS A 46 -8.21 -2.93 9.00
CA LYS A 46 -8.29 -2.55 10.42
C LYS A 46 -7.03 -2.95 11.21
N ILE A 47 -6.47 -4.13 10.94
CA ILE A 47 -5.24 -4.59 11.60
C ILE A 47 -4.07 -3.69 11.22
N ILE A 48 -3.91 -3.41 9.93
CA ILE A 48 -2.84 -2.54 9.42
C ILE A 48 -2.95 -1.13 10.00
N LEU A 49 -4.16 -0.55 10.04
CA LEU A 49 -4.39 0.78 10.61
C LEU A 49 -4.08 0.83 12.12
N LYS A 50 -4.38 -0.24 12.87
CA LYS A 50 -4.01 -0.34 14.29
C LYS A 50 -2.49 -0.35 14.49
N HIS A 51 -1.75 -1.06 13.64
CA HIS A 51 -0.30 -1.01 13.66
C HIS A 51 0.19 0.41 13.36
N TYR A 52 -0.31 0.98 12.26
CA TYR A 52 0.13 2.29 11.75
C TYR A 52 -0.16 3.46 12.71
N ALA A 53 -1.18 3.33 13.55
CA ALA A 53 -1.47 4.30 14.61
C ALA A 53 -0.41 4.29 15.74
N ASN A 54 0.25 3.15 15.97
CA ASN A 54 1.22 2.95 17.06
C ASN A 54 2.67 2.94 16.58
N CYS A 55 2.91 2.74 15.29
CA CYS A 55 4.21 2.64 14.65
C CYS A 55 4.17 3.48 13.38
N TYR A 56 5.02 4.50 13.28
CA TYR A 56 5.13 5.34 12.08
C TYR A 56 6.60 5.57 11.77
N HIS A 57 7.21 4.66 11.03
CA HIS A 57 8.57 4.84 10.52
C HIS A 57 8.81 4.02 9.22
N PRO A 58 9.66 4.52 8.31
CA PRO A 58 9.90 3.91 7.00
C PRO A 58 10.54 2.52 7.09
N ASP A 59 11.31 2.25 8.14
CA ASP A 59 12.01 0.97 8.31
C ASP A 59 11.11 -0.16 8.85
N CYS A 60 9.87 0.14 9.24
CA CYS A 60 8.91 -0.89 9.62
C CYS A 60 8.30 -1.50 8.35
N LEU A 61 8.43 -2.82 8.18
CA LEU A 61 7.90 -3.52 7.00
C LEU A 61 6.37 -3.37 6.87
N GLU A 62 5.64 -3.40 7.99
CA GLU A 62 4.18 -3.24 7.99
C GLU A 62 3.77 -1.81 7.60
N CYS A 63 4.47 -0.81 8.13
CA CYS A 63 4.28 0.59 7.74
C CYS A 63 4.66 0.80 6.26
N ASN A 64 5.79 0.26 5.81
CA ASN A 64 6.28 0.46 4.46
C ASN A 64 5.31 -0.09 3.40
N ARG A 65 4.71 -1.26 3.66
CA ARG A 65 3.66 -1.81 2.78
C ARG A 65 2.45 -0.90 2.68
N PHE A 66 2.02 -0.30 3.79
CA PHE A 66 0.90 0.62 3.78
C PHE A 66 1.26 1.99 3.19
N ASN A 67 2.48 2.46 3.38
CA ASN A 67 3.00 3.73 2.83
C ASN A 67 2.84 3.79 1.31
N MET A 68 3.01 2.67 0.60
CA MET A 68 2.80 2.62 -0.85
C MET A 68 1.37 2.96 -1.24
N ILE A 69 0.39 2.39 -0.53
CA ILE A 69 -1.04 2.66 -0.77
C ILE A 69 -1.36 4.12 -0.44
N VAL A 70 -0.83 4.62 0.68
CA VAL A 70 -1.04 6.01 1.09
C VAL A 70 -0.37 6.99 0.11
N PHE A 71 0.77 6.61 -0.48
CA PHE A 71 1.43 7.38 -1.53
C PHE A 71 0.58 7.45 -2.80
N GLU A 72 0.06 6.32 -3.29
CA GLU A 72 -0.85 6.31 -4.44
C GLU A 72 -2.10 7.16 -4.18
N HIS A 73 -2.69 7.04 -2.99
CA HIS A 73 -3.78 7.90 -2.57
C HIS A 73 -3.38 9.38 -2.60
N MET A 74 -2.20 9.74 -2.05
CA MET A 74 -1.69 11.11 -2.00
C MET A 74 -1.49 11.71 -3.40
N LEU A 75 -1.17 10.90 -4.42
CA LEU A 75 -1.08 11.37 -5.80
C LEU A 75 -2.42 11.94 -6.30
N CYS A 76 -3.53 11.31 -5.91
CA CYS A 76 -4.89 11.69 -6.29
C CYS A 76 -5.62 12.54 -5.25
N CYS A 77 -5.00 12.79 -4.08
CA CYS A 77 -5.61 13.56 -2.99
C CYS A 77 -5.24 15.03 -3.12
N GLU A 78 -6.26 15.88 -3.28
CA GLU A 78 -6.11 17.33 -3.32
C GLU A 78 -6.09 17.95 -1.91
N ASP A 79 -6.81 17.34 -0.96
CA ASP A 79 -7.02 17.84 0.41
C ASP A 79 -6.18 17.10 1.47
N TYR A 80 -4.89 16.86 1.21
CA TYR A 80 -4.02 16.09 2.11
C TYR A 80 -3.85 16.69 3.52
N ARG A 81 -4.21 17.97 3.74
CA ARG A 81 -4.22 18.61 5.07
C ARG A 81 -5.37 18.16 5.97
N THR A 82 -6.53 17.87 5.38
CA THR A 82 -7.75 17.45 6.10
C THR A 82 -8.12 16.00 5.80
N CYS A 83 -7.30 15.31 5.00
CA CYS A 83 -7.53 13.92 4.64
C CYS A 83 -7.51 13.02 5.89
N LYS A 84 -8.53 12.15 5.98
CA LYS A 84 -8.67 11.20 7.09
C LYS A 84 -7.80 9.95 6.92
N ILE A 85 -7.12 9.79 5.79
CA ILE A 85 -6.21 8.65 5.58
C ILE A 85 -4.93 8.88 6.39
N PRO A 86 -4.63 8.00 7.36
CA PRO A 86 -3.41 8.13 8.16
C PRO A 86 -2.17 8.14 7.29
N GLY A 87 -1.23 9.03 7.59
CA GLY A 87 0.01 9.18 6.84
C GLY A 87 -0.10 10.01 5.55
N CYS A 88 -1.30 10.36 5.08
CA CYS A 88 -1.46 11.13 3.83
C CYS A 88 -0.73 12.49 3.90
N LEU A 89 -0.94 13.27 4.97
CA LEU A 89 -0.25 14.53 5.19
C LEU A 89 1.27 14.35 5.29
N SER A 90 1.70 13.32 6.02
CA SER A 90 3.12 13.05 6.25
C SER A 90 3.84 12.69 4.96
N ILE A 91 3.21 11.88 4.09
CA ILE A 91 3.74 11.53 2.78
C ILE A 91 3.69 12.75 1.84
N ALA A 92 2.65 13.58 1.89
CA ALA A 92 2.57 14.82 1.12
C ALA A 92 3.71 15.78 1.48
N ARG A 93 4.05 15.91 2.78
CA ARG A 93 5.22 16.67 3.26
C ARG A 93 6.53 16.09 2.75
N ALA A 94 6.73 14.78 2.88
CA ALA A 94 7.95 14.12 2.41
C ALA A 94 8.18 14.27 0.89
N ASN A 95 7.09 14.43 0.12
CA ASN A 95 7.13 14.66 -1.32
C ASN A 95 7.10 16.14 -1.73
N GLY A 96 7.23 17.08 -0.79
CA GLY A 96 7.30 18.50 -1.07
C GLY A 96 5.99 19.15 -1.54
N LYS A 97 4.84 18.45 -1.43
CA LYS A 97 3.53 19.06 -1.73
C LYS A 97 3.09 20.07 -0.66
N VAL A 98 3.68 19.99 0.54
CA VAL A 98 3.41 20.89 1.66
C VAL A 98 4.69 21.68 1.96
N PRO A 99 4.69 23.01 1.85
CA PRO A 99 5.87 23.81 2.16
C PRO A 99 6.24 23.69 3.66
N ALA A 100 7.54 23.66 3.97
CA ALA A 100 8.00 23.64 5.36
C ALA A 100 7.54 24.92 6.10
N GLY A 101 6.92 24.78 7.28
CA GLY A 101 6.52 25.91 8.13
C GLY A 101 5.04 26.28 8.14
N CYS A 102 4.16 25.55 7.44
CA CYS A 102 2.71 25.82 7.43
C CYS A 102 1.92 24.95 8.43
N ASP A 103 2.49 24.76 9.63
CA ASP A 103 1.93 23.96 10.73
C ASP A 103 1.11 24.78 11.74
N ALA A 104 0.77 26.04 11.43
CA ALA A 104 -0.06 26.88 12.27
C ALA A 104 -1.30 27.36 11.50
N GLU A 105 -2.45 26.72 11.77
CA GLU A 105 -3.82 27.23 11.52
C GLU A 105 -4.13 27.62 10.05
N PRO A 106 -5.41 27.82 9.64
CA PRO A 106 -5.68 28.13 8.24
C PRO A 106 -5.09 29.50 7.93
N CYS A 107 -4.07 29.55 7.07
CA CYS A 107 -3.49 30.81 6.62
C CYS A 107 -4.54 31.63 5.88
N SER A 108 -5.19 32.55 6.59
CA SER A 108 -5.83 33.71 5.99
C SER A 108 -4.76 34.47 5.21
N SER A 109 -4.95 34.58 3.90
CA SER A 109 -4.04 35.24 2.97
C SER A 109 -3.67 36.64 3.45
N GLY A 110 -2.39 36.83 3.77
CA GLY A 110 -1.79 38.13 4.05
C GLY A 110 -0.43 38.18 3.36
N ASN A 111 -0.32 39.02 2.35
CA ASN A 111 0.90 39.30 1.59
C ASN A 111 2.11 39.48 2.52
N GLY A 112 3.18 38.73 2.27
CA GLY A 112 4.46 38.88 2.95
C GLY A 112 5.58 38.40 2.04
N GLU A 113 6.49 39.31 1.73
CA GLU A 113 7.59 39.20 0.78
C GLU A 113 8.46 37.93 0.93
N GLN A 114 8.89 37.43 -0.22
CA GLN A 114 9.77 36.27 -0.38
C GLN A 114 11.24 36.72 -0.22
N PRO A 115 12.05 36.17 0.70
CA PRO A 115 13.46 36.50 0.75
C PRO A 115 14.22 35.77 -0.37
N ALA A 116 15.12 36.51 -1.02
CA ALA A 116 15.93 36.07 -2.14
C ALA A 116 16.89 34.92 -1.79
N ALA A 117 17.10 34.01 -2.74
CA ALA A 117 18.08 32.94 -2.66
C ALA A 117 19.53 33.48 -2.64
N PRO A 118 20.47 32.89 -1.88
CA PRO A 118 21.86 33.30 -1.90
C PRO A 118 22.56 32.82 -3.19
N SER A 119 23.27 33.74 -3.85
CA SER A 119 24.13 33.48 -5.01
C SER A 119 25.47 32.90 -4.57
N ASN A 120 25.86 31.75 -5.13
CA ASN A 120 27.19 31.17 -4.93
C ASN A 120 28.18 31.82 -5.89
N ASP A 121 29.19 32.53 -5.37
CA ASP A 121 30.36 32.97 -6.12
C ASP A 121 31.61 32.66 -5.27
N GLU A 122 32.28 31.55 -5.60
CA GLU A 122 33.66 31.31 -5.15
C GLU A 122 34.51 31.15 -6.40
N THR A 123 35.26 32.20 -6.71
CA THR A 123 36.35 32.21 -7.69
C THR A 123 37.66 31.85 -6.96
N PRO A 124 38.52 30.95 -7.48
CA PRO A 124 39.71 30.48 -6.77
C PRO A 124 40.89 31.44 -6.93
N LEU A 125 41.73 31.52 -5.89
CA LEU A 125 43.11 32.04 -5.90
C LEU A 125 44.08 30.92 -5.58
#